data_AF-A0A0K8UBL2-F1
#
_entry.id   AF-A0A0K8UBL2-F1
#
_cell.length_a   1.000
_cell.length_b   1.000
_cell.length_c   1.000
_cell.angle_alpha   90.00
_cell.angle_beta   90.00
_cell.angle_gamma   90.00
#
_symmetry.space_group_name_H-M   'P 1'
#
loop_
_entity.id
_entity.type
_entity.pdbx_description
1 polymer ?
#
loop_
_entity_poly.entity_id
_entity_poly.type
_entity_poly.pdbx_seq_one_letter_code
_entity_poly.pdbx_strand_id
1 'polypeptide(L)'
;MSGNYNSLQAKIKEISPLADYVPCSAHSVNLVSVNSALGTPSNPFHRQKFPPWSARADACKIFRESWTEVHKELVTIENDTQQKKTVICEARSIRLKLERFETALITVFWGCLLERINATSKKLESVEIDITFVIELYEALIHFVGETRENFDDLKIKGEKLSFVQEYEKDFRRNGKRKLLPGETNTCEGMQQKNGRENFRINTF
;
A
#
# COMPACT_ATOMS: atom_id res chain seq x y z
N MET A 1 -4.98 10.32 -20.12
CA MET A 1 -5.72 11.07 -21.16
C MET A 1 -4.96 10.96 -22.47
N SER A 2 -5.29 9.99 -23.31
CA SER A 2 -4.71 9.89 -24.67
C SER A 2 -5.42 10.90 -25.56
N GLY A 3 -4.76 12.02 -25.83
CA GLY A 3 -5.28 13.09 -26.68
C GLY A 3 -5.42 12.65 -28.14
N ASN A 4 -6.42 13.21 -28.81
CA ASN A 4 -6.64 13.55 -30.24
C ASN A 4 -5.89 12.84 -31.39
N TYR A 5 -5.18 11.74 -31.19
CA TYR A 5 -4.42 11.04 -32.23
C TYR A 5 -4.69 9.53 -32.19
N ASN A 6 -5.28 9.04 -33.29
CA ASN A 6 -5.21 7.69 -33.84
C ASN A 6 -4.82 6.58 -32.85
N SER A 7 -5.77 6.19 -31.99
CA SER A 7 -5.58 5.01 -31.15
C SER A 7 -5.31 3.78 -32.03
N LEU A 8 -4.54 2.82 -31.52
CA LEU A 8 -4.24 1.56 -32.23
C LEU A 8 -5.53 0.88 -32.72
N GLN A 9 -6.58 0.93 -31.91
CA GLN A 9 -7.91 0.40 -32.26
C GLN A 9 -8.54 1.14 -33.45
N ALA A 10 -8.39 2.46 -33.56
CA ALA A 10 -8.89 3.21 -34.71
C ALA A 10 -8.22 2.75 -36.01
N LYS A 11 -6.89 2.57 -36.01
CA LYS A 11 -6.15 2.06 -37.18
C LYS A 11 -6.48 0.62 -37.55
N ILE A 12 -6.74 -0.23 -36.55
CA ILE A 12 -7.16 -1.62 -36.78
C ILE A 12 -8.57 -1.65 -37.38
N LYS A 13 -9.48 -0.78 -36.94
CA LYS A 13 -10.83 -0.65 -37.48
C LYS A 13 -10.87 -0.13 -38.92
N GLU A 14 -9.90 0.68 -39.33
CA GLU A 14 -9.73 1.10 -40.73
C GLU A 14 -9.40 -0.08 -41.66
N ILE A 15 -8.66 -1.08 -41.17
CA ILE A 15 -8.27 -2.28 -41.94
C ILE A 15 -9.35 -3.37 -41.82
N SER A 16 -9.98 -3.49 -40.66
CA SER A 16 -11.04 -4.46 -40.39
C SER A 16 -12.10 -3.85 -39.47
N PRO A 17 -13.28 -3.45 -40.00
CA PRO A 17 -14.30 -2.77 -39.22
C PRO A 17 -14.93 -3.65 -38.13
N LEU A 18 -14.76 -4.98 -38.21
CA LEU A 18 -15.24 -5.95 -37.22
C LEU A 18 -14.22 -6.23 -36.10
N ALA A 19 -13.00 -5.72 -36.20
CA ALA A 19 -11.97 -5.98 -35.20
C ALA A 19 -12.15 -5.03 -34.00
N ASP A 20 -12.76 -5.56 -32.94
CA ASP A 20 -12.84 -4.89 -31.64
C ASP A 20 -11.68 -5.31 -30.74
N TYR A 21 -10.93 -4.31 -30.29
CA TYR A 21 -9.89 -4.51 -29.28
C TYR A 21 -10.54 -4.47 -27.89
N VAL A 22 -10.37 -5.56 -27.14
CA VAL A 22 -10.75 -5.65 -25.72
C VAL A 22 -9.47 -5.70 -24.89
N PRO A 23 -9.26 -4.76 -23.95
CA PRO A 23 -8.09 -4.80 -23.08
C PRO A 23 -8.17 -5.99 -22.12
N CYS A 24 -7.02 -6.59 -21.80
CA CYS A 24 -6.94 -7.67 -20.82
C CYS A 24 -7.38 -7.19 -19.42
N SER A 25 -8.34 -7.89 -18.82
CA SER A 25 -8.89 -7.60 -17.49
C SER A 25 -7.83 -7.64 -16.39
N ALA A 26 -6.94 -8.65 -16.41
CA ALA A 26 -5.83 -8.76 -15.46
C ALA A 26 -4.85 -7.58 -15.59
N HIS A 27 -4.52 -7.18 -16.81
CA HIS A 27 -3.66 -6.01 -17.06
C HIS A 27 -4.31 -4.71 -16.55
N SER A 28 -5.61 -4.56 -16.77
CA SER A 28 -6.38 -3.38 -16.35
C SER A 28 -6.40 -3.24 -14.83
N VAL A 29 -6.62 -4.33 -14.09
CA VAL A 29 -6.51 -4.35 -12.62
C VAL A 29 -5.12 -3.95 -12.17
N ASN A 30 -4.09 -4.55 -12.78
CA ASN A 30 -2.71 -4.24 -12.43
C ASN A 30 -2.39 -2.75 -12.61
N LEU A 31 -2.84 -2.15 -13.72
CA LEU A 31 -2.68 -0.71 -14.00
C LEU A 31 -3.40 0.17 -12.99
N VAL A 32 -4.70 -0.07 -12.74
CA VAL A 32 -5.51 0.75 -11.83
C VAL A 32 -4.89 0.74 -10.44
N SER A 33 -4.58 -0.45 -9.92
CA SER A 33 -4.00 -0.56 -8.59
C SER A 33 -2.64 0.14 -8.50
N VAL A 34 -1.79 0.08 -9.53
CA VAL A 34 -0.45 0.72 -9.50
C VAL A 34 -0.59 2.23 -9.40
N ASN A 35 -1.50 2.79 -10.17
CA ASN A 35 -1.80 4.22 -10.14
C ASN A 35 -2.40 4.65 -8.80
N SER A 36 -3.27 3.82 -8.20
CA SER A 36 -3.86 4.09 -6.89
C SER A 36 -2.83 4.09 -5.76
N ALA A 37 -1.85 3.19 -5.78
CA ALA A 37 -0.86 3.06 -4.70
C ALA A 37 0.28 4.10 -4.78
N LEU A 38 0.64 4.58 -5.98
CA LEU A 38 1.79 5.46 -6.18
C LEU A 38 1.43 6.94 -6.31
N GLY A 39 0.14 7.27 -6.40
CA GLY A 39 -0.41 8.62 -6.28
C GLY A 39 0.49 9.73 -6.82
N THR A 40 0.64 9.85 -8.15
CA THR A 40 0.84 11.11 -8.91
C THR A 40 1.28 10.86 -10.35
N PRO A 41 0.80 11.65 -11.34
CA PRO A 41 1.30 11.67 -12.71
C PRO A 41 2.56 12.53 -12.92
N SER A 42 3.14 13.11 -11.86
CA SER A 42 4.26 14.07 -11.96
C SER A 42 5.64 13.53 -11.60
N ASN A 43 5.79 12.23 -11.34
CA ASN A 43 7.09 11.66 -11.05
C ASN A 43 7.80 11.24 -12.36
N PRO A 44 8.93 11.85 -12.76
CA PRO A 44 9.63 11.51 -14.00
C PRO A 44 10.25 10.11 -14.00
N PHE A 45 10.14 9.37 -12.88
CA PHE A 45 10.55 7.97 -12.74
C PHE A 45 9.54 6.96 -13.33
N HIS A 46 8.85 7.33 -14.41
CA HIS A 46 7.87 6.50 -15.12
C HIS A 46 8.46 5.24 -15.81
N ARG A 47 9.74 4.95 -15.58
CA ARG A 47 10.49 3.84 -16.20
C ARG A 47 10.99 2.79 -15.20
N GLN A 48 10.53 2.81 -13.96
CA GLN A 48 10.73 1.63 -13.10
C GLN A 48 9.66 0.62 -13.47
N LYS A 49 10.05 -0.50 -14.10
CA LYS A 49 9.18 -1.67 -14.21
C LYS A 49 8.89 -2.13 -12.79
N PHE A 50 7.76 -1.69 -12.26
CA PHE A 50 7.33 -2.15 -10.97
C PHE A 50 7.06 -3.66 -11.01
N PRO A 51 7.46 -4.40 -9.97
CA PRO A 51 7.11 -5.81 -9.90
C PRO A 51 5.58 -5.95 -9.99
N PRO A 52 5.06 -6.92 -10.76
CA PRO A 52 3.63 -7.21 -10.81
C PRO A 52 3.06 -7.41 -9.41
N TRP A 53 1.74 -7.23 -9.25
CA TRP A 53 1.09 -7.44 -7.94
C TRP A 53 1.35 -8.82 -7.36
N SER A 54 1.59 -9.84 -8.19
CA SER A 54 2.03 -11.15 -7.72
C SER A 54 3.30 -11.07 -6.88
N ALA A 55 4.36 -10.47 -7.41
CA ALA A 55 5.62 -10.30 -6.70
C ALA A 55 5.50 -9.39 -5.46
N ARG A 56 4.62 -8.38 -5.50
CA ARG A 56 4.35 -7.53 -4.32
C ARG A 56 3.58 -8.28 -3.23
N ALA A 57 2.57 -9.06 -3.62
CA ALA A 57 1.80 -9.90 -2.71
C ALA A 57 2.69 -10.97 -2.07
N ASP A 58 3.56 -11.61 -2.86
CA ASP A 58 4.53 -12.59 -2.37
C ASP A 58 5.53 -11.93 -1.41
N ALA A 59 6.07 -10.76 -1.75
CA ALA A 59 6.98 -10.02 -0.86
C ALA A 59 6.31 -9.64 0.47
N CYS A 60 5.08 -9.10 0.44
CA CYS A 60 4.35 -8.78 1.66
C CYS A 60 4.02 -10.02 2.50
N LYS A 61 3.66 -11.13 1.84
CA LYS A 61 3.41 -12.40 2.53
C LYS A 61 4.67 -12.89 3.23
N ILE A 62 5.78 -13.00 2.51
CA ILE A 62 7.08 -13.43 3.05
C ILE A 62 7.49 -12.52 4.20
N PHE A 63 7.38 -11.20 4.02
CA PHE A 63 7.78 -10.24 5.04
C PHE A 63 6.95 -10.35 6.33
N ARG A 64 5.65 -10.62 6.24
CA ARG A 64 4.82 -10.89 7.42
C ARG A 64 5.21 -12.20 8.10
N GLU A 65 5.44 -13.25 7.32
CA GLU A 65 5.83 -14.57 7.84
C GLU A 65 7.20 -14.52 8.51
N SER A 66 8.14 -13.75 7.95
CA SER A 66 9.51 -13.59 8.46
C SER A 66 9.68 -12.40 9.40
N TRP A 67 8.60 -11.81 9.90
CA TRP A 67 8.65 -10.54 10.64
C TRP A 67 9.51 -10.64 11.90
N THR A 68 9.33 -11.72 12.66
CA THR A 68 10.06 -11.99 13.90
C THR A 68 11.53 -12.30 13.66
N GLU A 69 11.84 -13.00 12.58
CA GLU A 69 13.17 -13.40 12.16
C GLU A 69 13.96 -12.18 11.72
N VAL A 70 13.36 -11.31 10.89
CA VAL A 70 13.96 -10.05 10.46
C VAL A 70 14.24 -9.16 11.67
N HIS A 71 13.28 -9.04 12.60
CA HIS A 71 13.49 -8.27 13.83
C HIS A 71 14.67 -8.81 14.65
N LYS A 72 14.71 -10.13 14.88
CA LYS A 72 15.79 -10.79 15.62
C LYS A 72 17.15 -10.59 14.95
N GLU A 73 17.21 -10.71 13.62
CA GLU A 73 18.46 -10.51 12.87
C GLU A 73 18.96 -9.07 12.99
N LEU A 74 18.06 -8.08 12.92
CA LEU A 74 18.42 -6.68 13.13
C LEU A 74 18.97 -6.42 14.54
N VAL A 75 18.41 -7.08 15.56
CA VAL A 75 18.94 -7.03 16.93
C VAL A 75 20.33 -7.67 17.01
N THR A 76 20.57 -8.79 16.34
CA THR A 76 21.89 -9.45 16.28
C THR A 76 22.92 -8.51 15.65
N ILE A 77 22.60 -7.90 14.51
CA ILE A 77 23.49 -6.96 13.81
C ILE A 77 23.76 -5.70 14.65
N GLU A 78 22.77 -5.18 15.36
CA GLU A 78 22.93 -4.01 16.24
C GLU A 78 23.93 -4.27 17.38
N ASN A 79 23.96 -5.50 17.92
CA ASN A 79 24.82 -5.88 19.04
C ASN A 79 26.20 -6.39 18.62
N ASP A 80 26.45 -6.60 17.32
CA ASP A 80 27.75 -7.05 16.82
C ASP A 80 28.75 -5.90 16.75
N THR A 81 29.66 -5.87 17.72
CA THR A 81 30.72 -4.84 17.82
C THR A 81 31.78 -4.92 16.72
N GLN A 82 31.83 -6.01 15.95
CA GLN A 82 32.74 -6.16 14.81
C GLN A 82 32.18 -5.49 13.54
N GLN A 83 30.88 -5.19 13.50
CA GLN A 83 30.27 -4.55 12.34
C GLN A 83 30.69 -3.09 12.21
N LYS A 84 30.65 -2.61 10.96
CA LYS A 84 30.83 -1.19 10.68
C LYS A 84 29.73 -0.40 11.39
N LYS A 85 30.10 0.69 12.08
CA LYS A 85 29.14 1.58 12.77
C LYS A 85 27.96 2.02 11.90
N THR A 86 28.17 2.21 10.59
CA THR A 86 27.09 2.57 9.65
C THR A 86 26.04 1.47 9.53
N VAL A 87 26.46 0.20 9.48
CA VAL A 87 25.58 -0.97 9.39
C VAL A 87 24.79 -1.14 10.69
N ILE A 88 25.45 -0.98 11.84
CA ILE A 88 24.81 -0.99 13.16
C ILE A 88 23.71 0.09 13.24
N CYS A 89 24.04 1.33 12.85
CA CYS A 89 23.09 2.43 12.86
C CYS A 89 21.91 2.21 11.89
N GLU A 90 22.18 1.63 10.71
CA GLU A 90 21.15 1.30 9.72
C GLU A 90 20.22 0.20 10.24
N ALA A 91 20.77 -0.90 10.76
CA ALA A 91 20.00 -1.98 11.37
C ALA A 91 19.11 -1.47 12.51
N ARG A 92 19.66 -0.64 13.40
CA ARG A 92 18.90 0.02 14.47
C ARG A 92 17.78 0.90 13.93
N SER A 93 18.05 1.70 12.89
CA SER A 93 17.05 2.57 12.29
C SER A 93 15.89 1.77 11.69
N ILE A 94 16.20 0.67 11.01
CA ILE A 94 15.19 -0.23 10.42
C ILE A 94 14.39 -0.91 11.54
N ARG A 95 15.05 -1.46 12.57
CA ARG A 95 14.39 -2.08 13.72
C ARG A 95 13.41 -1.13 14.40
N LEU A 96 13.83 0.10 14.67
CA LEU A 96 12.96 1.11 15.28
C LEU A 96 11.75 1.45 14.41
N LYS A 97 11.89 1.44 13.07
CA LYS A 97 10.74 1.62 12.16
C LYS A 97 9.83 0.40 12.18
N LEU A 98 10.39 -0.80 12.26
CA LEU A 98 9.66 -2.06 12.28
C LEU A 98 8.82 -2.20 13.56
N GLU A 99 9.37 -1.79 14.70
CA GLU A 99 8.70 -1.83 16.01
C GLU A 99 7.52 -0.86 16.15
N ARG A 100 7.40 0.12 15.27
CA ARG A 100 6.26 1.04 15.27
C ARG A 100 4.97 0.29 15.01
N PHE A 101 3.96 0.56 15.83
CA PHE A 101 2.64 -0.04 15.67
C PHE A 101 2.03 0.27 14.29
N GLU A 102 2.24 1.49 13.77
CA GLU A 102 1.74 1.86 12.44
C GLU A 102 2.35 1.00 11.32
N THR A 103 3.61 0.60 11.45
CA THR A 103 4.28 -0.23 10.44
C THR A 103 3.67 -1.64 10.41
N ALA A 104 3.35 -2.21 11.58
CA ALA A 104 2.65 -3.48 11.67
C ALA A 104 1.24 -3.38 11.05
N LEU A 105 0.48 -2.33 11.37
CA LEU A 105 -0.86 -2.10 10.81
C LEU A 105 -0.84 -1.97 9.29
N ILE A 106 0.07 -1.15 8.75
CA ILE A 106 0.21 -0.96 7.30
C ILE A 106 0.64 -2.27 6.62
N THR A 107 1.52 -3.05 7.24
CA THR A 107 1.96 -4.35 6.70
C THR A 107 0.80 -5.35 6.63
N VAL A 108 -0.02 -5.42 7.68
CA VAL A 108 -1.22 -6.28 7.70
C VAL A 108 -2.23 -5.85 6.65
N PHE A 109 -2.52 -4.54 6.58
CA PHE A 109 -3.44 -3.97 5.60
C PHE A 109 -3.02 -4.29 4.17
N TRP A 110 -1.77 -3.97 3.80
CA TRP A 110 -1.26 -4.28 2.46
C TRP A 110 -1.21 -5.79 2.23
N GLY A 111 -0.84 -6.60 3.22
CA GLY A 111 -0.89 -8.07 3.08
C GLY A 111 -2.28 -8.55 2.65
N CYS A 112 -3.34 -8.15 3.36
CA CYS A 112 -4.71 -8.54 3.04
C CYS A 112 -5.18 -8.01 1.67
N LEU A 113 -4.88 -6.75 1.36
CA LEU A 113 -5.29 -6.13 0.11
C LEU A 113 -4.61 -6.76 -1.11
N LEU A 114 -3.29 -6.95 -1.02
CA LEU A 114 -2.47 -7.49 -2.11
C LEU A 114 -2.76 -8.96 -2.37
N GLU A 115 -2.99 -9.75 -1.32
CA GLU A 115 -3.42 -11.15 -1.44
C GLU A 115 -4.73 -11.24 -2.23
N ARG A 116 -5.73 -10.39 -1.92
CA ARG A 116 -7.01 -10.41 -2.64
C ARG A 116 -6.87 -9.95 -4.09
N ILE A 117 -6.16 -8.84 -4.33
CA ILE A 117 -5.93 -8.33 -5.70
C ILE A 117 -5.20 -9.38 -6.56
N ASN A 118 -4.16 -10.00 -6.02
CA ASN A 118 -3.41 -11.05 -6.71
C ASN A 118 -4.28 -12.28 -6.98
N ALA A 119 -5.12 -12.69 -6.03
CA ALA A 119 -6.06 -13.80 -6.23
C ALA A 119 -7.06 -13.49 -7.35
N THR A 120 -7.60 -12.27 -7.41
CA THR A 120 -8.48 -11.85 -8.51
C THR A 120 -7.74 -11.79 -9.84
N SER A 121 -6.50 -11.28 -9.89
CA SER A 121 -5.68 -11.27 -11.11
C SER A 121 -5.44 -12.68 -11.64
N LYS A 122 -5.03 -13.61 -10.77
CA LYS A 122 -4.80 -15.02 -11.12
C LYS A 122 -6.08 -15.68 -11.62
N LYS A 123 -7.24 -15.36 -11.03
CA LYS A 123 -8.52 -15.83 -11.55
C LYS A 123 -8.70 -15.30 -12.97
N LEU A 124 -8.63 -13.98 -13.19
CA LEU A 124 -8.80 -13.33 -14.50
C LEU A 124 -7.84 -13.83 -15.61
N GLU A 125 -6.73 -14.45 -15.23
CA GLU A 125 -5.77 -15.08 -16.14
C GLU A 125 -6.15 -16.52 -16.55
N SER A 126 -7.21 -17.08 -15.96
CA SER A 126 -7.77 -18.39 -16.32
C SER A 126 -8.32 -18.40 -17.74
N VAL A 127 -8.07 -19.50 -18.46
CA VAL A 127 -8.52 -19.73 -19.85
C VAL A 127 -10.03 -19.90 -19.95
N GLU A 128 -10.71 -20.31 -18.87
CA GLU A 128 -12.13 -20.68 -18.86
C GLU A 128 -13.07 -19.55 -18.40
N ILE A 129 -12.62 -18.29 -18.42
CA ILE A 129 -13.41 -17.18 -17.89
C ILE A 129 -14.36 -16.58 -18.92
N ASP A 130 -15.62 -16.44 -18.51
CA ASP A 130 -16.62 -15.65 -19.22
C ASP A 130 -16.71 -14.20 -18.70
N ILE A 131 -17.28 -13.32 -19.51
CA ILE A 131 -17.37 -11.88 -19.23
C ILE A 131 -18.27 -11.59 -18.01
N THR A 132 -19.31 -12.39 -17.79
CA THR A 132 -20.21 -12.23 -16.63
C THR A 132 -19.42 -12.49 -15.34
N PHE A 133 -18.60 -13.53 -15.31
CA PHE A 133 -17.73 -13.84 -14.18
C PHE A 133 -16.67 -12.76 -13.94
N VAL A 134 -16.15 -12.10 -14.99
CA VAL A 134 -15.26 -10.93 -14.83
C VAL A 134 -15.97 -9.80 -14.07
N ILE A 135 -17.24 -9.51 -14.39
CA ILE A 135 -18.02 -8.48 -13.72
C ILE A 135 -18.21 -8.85 -12.24
N GLU A 136 -18.60 -10.09 -11.96
CA GLU A 136 -18.76 -10.60 -10.58
C GLU A 136 -17.45 -10.48 -9.78
N LEU A 137 -16.30 -10.81 -10.40
CA LEU A 137 -14.98 -10.67 -9.76
C LEU A 137 -14.63 -9.21 -9.45
N TYR A 138 -15.00 -8.28 -10.32
CA TYR A 138 -14.79 -6.85 -10.09
C TYR A 138 -15.71 -6.30 -9.01
N GLU A 139 -16.98 -6.66 -9.01
CA GLU A 139 -17.92 -6.27 -7.94
C GLU A 139 -17.47 -6.80 -6.58
N ALA A 140 -17.05 -8.07 -6.53
CA ALA A 140 -16.51 -8.67 -5.32
C ALA A 140 -15.22 -7.98 -4.85
N LEU A 141 -14.32 -7.61 -5.76
CA LEU A 141 -13.10 -6.88 -5.41
C LEU A 141 -13.40 -5.47 -4.90
N ILE A 142 -14.30 -4.74 -5.55
CA ILE A 142 -14.73 -3.40 -5.13
C ILE A 142 -15.35 -3.46 -3.74
N HIS A 143 -16.27 -4.40 -3.51
CA HIS A 143 -16.89 -4.63 -2.21
C HIS A 143 -15.84 -4.91 -1.14
N PHE A 144 -14.92 -5.84 -1.39
CA PHE A 144 -13.83 -6.17 -0.47
C PHE A 144 -12.95 -4.96 -0.12
N VAL A 145 -12.58 -4.14 -1.11
CA VAL A 145 -11.77 -2.94 -0.87
C VAL A 145 -12.54 -1.93 -0.01
N GLY A 146 -13.84 -1.76 -0.26
CA GLY A 146 -14.71 -0.92 0.57
C GLY A 146 -14.79 -1.42 2.01
N GLU A 147 -15.09 -2.71 2.21
CA GLU A 147 -15.17 -3.34 3.53
C GLU A 147 -13.85 -3.32 4.29
N THR A 148 -12.71 -3.46 3.60
CA THR A 148 -11.39 -3.44 4.24
C THR A 148 -11.17 -2.12 5.00
N ARG A 149 -11.72 -1.01 4.51
CA ARG A 149 -11.63 0.29 5.18
C ARG A 149 -12.50 0.37 6.45
N GLU A 150 -13.69 -0.23 6.41
CA GLU A 150 -14.61 -0.23 7.54
C GLU A 150 -14.16 -1.21 8.64
N ASN A 151 -13.52 -2.32 8.25
CA ASN A 151 -13.02 -3.36 9.14
C ASN A 151 -11.65 -3.02 9.76
N PHE A 152 -11.44 -1.75 10.12
CA PHE A 152 -10.20 -1.29 10.75
C PHE A 152 -9.89 -2.04 12.05
N ASP A 153 -10.92 -2.38 12.85
CA ASP A 153 -10.73 -3.04 14.14
C ASP A 153 -10.20 -4.48 13.97
N ASP A 154 -10.63 -5.20 12.93
CA ASP A 154 -10.06 -6.51 12.60
C ASP A 154 -8.59 -6.42 12.17
N LEU A 155 -8.26 -5.37 11.41
CA LEU A 155 -6.88 -5.08 11.02
C LEU A 155 -6.03 -4.69 12.22
N LYS A 156 -6.60 -3.97 13.18
CA LYS A 156 -5.96 -3.64 14.46
C LYS A 156 -5.63 -4.89 15.26
N ILE A 157 -6.58 -5.80 15.42
CA ILE A 157 -6.37 -7.08 16.12
C ILE A 157 -5.27 -7.91 15.45
N LYS A 158 -5.25 -7.95 14.11
CA LYS A 158 -4.17 -8.62 13.36
C LYS A 158 -2.82 -7.91 13.52
N GLY A 159 -2.81 -6.58 13.54
CA GLY A 159 -1.62 -5.76 13.79
C GLY A 159 -1.04 -5.98 15.19
N GLU A 160 -1.89 -6.06 16.21
CA GLU A 160 -1.49 -6.32 17.61
C GLU A 160 -0.76 -7.66 17.77
N LYS A 161 -1.13 -8.66 16.96
CA LYS A 161 -0.45 -9.96 16.94
C LYS A 161 0.94 -9.91 16.29
N LEU A 162 1.15 -8.98 15.36
CA LEU A 162 2.41 -8.81 14.63
C LEU A 162 3.37 -7.85 15.35
N SER A 163 2.83 -6.85 16.04
CA SER A 163 3.59 -5.77 16.66
C SER A 163 4.19 -6.14 18.01
N PHE A 164 5.38 -5.61 18.30
CA PHE A 164 5.99 -5.67 19.63
C PHE A 164 5.48 -4.56 20.57
N VAL A 165 5.06 -3.43 20.00
CA VAL A 165 4.53 -2.26 20.70
C VAL A 165 3.15 -1.95 20.14
N GLN A 166 2.16 -1.74 21.03
CA GLN A 166 0.76 -1.52 20.66
C GLN A 166 0.31 -0.06 20.78
N GLU A 167 1.24 0.83 21.10
CA GLU A 167 0.98 2.24 21.30
C GLU A 167 1.29 3.03 20.02
N TYR A 168 0.44 4.01 19.68
CA TYR A 168 0.64 4.83 18.49
C TYR A 168 1.71 5.89 18.74
N GLU A 169 2.60 6.11 17.78
CA GLU A 169 3.72 7.03 17.93
C GLU A 169 3.24 8.48 18.16
N LYS A 170 2.09 8.84 17.58
CA LYS A 170 1.48 10.16 17.76
C LYS A 170 1.18 10.46 19.23
N ASP A 171 0.86 9.46 20.03
CA ASP A 171 0.45 9.66 21.43
C ASP A 171 1.63 10.09 22.32
N PHE A 172 2.87 9.82 21.88
CA PHE A 172 4.10 10.16 22.59
C PHE A 172 4.92 11.25 21.90
N ARG A 173 4.68 11.49 20.61
CA ARG A 173 5.35 12.56 19.88
C ARG A 173 4.80 13.92 20.31
N ARG A 174 5.70 14.77 20.81
CA ARG A 174 5.40 16.17 21.09
C ARG A 174 4.96 16.87 19.79
N ASN A 175 3.77 17.45 19.80
CA ASN A 175 3.31 18.33 18.73
C ASN A 175 4.18 19.59 18.70
N GLY A 176 4.99 19.73 17.66
CA GLY A 176 5.74 20.95 17.41
C GLY A 176 4.78 22.10 17.11
N LYS A 177 4.76 23.12 17.97
CA LYS A 177 4.02 24.35 17.66
C LYS A 177 4.78 25.11 16.57
N ARG A 178 4.08 25.45 15.47
CA ARG A 178 4.63 26.35 14.46
C ARG A 178 4.96 27.69 15.12
N LYS A 179 6.12 28.28 14.78
CA LYS A 179 6.41 29.66 15.18
C LYS A 179 5.46 30.59 14.42
N LEU A 180 4.71 31.41 15.13
CA LEU A 180 3.85 32.44 14.55
C LEU A 180 4.70 33.65 14.18
N LEU A 181 4.38 34.26 13.03
CA LEU A 181 4.90 35.56 12.64
C LEU A 181 4.14 36.67 13.40
N PRO A 182 4.74 37.86 13.59
CA PRO A 182 4.03 38.99 14.19
C PRO A 182 2.75 39.32 13.41
N GLY A 183 1.60 39.32 14.10
CA GLY A 183 0.28 39.57 13.50
C GLY A 183 -0.50 38.32 13.08
N GLU A 184 0.08 37.12 13.15
CA GLU A 184 -0.67 35.87 12.96
C GLU A 184 -1.36 35.45 14.27
N THR A 185 -2.67 35.21 14.20
CA THR A 185 -3.39 34.49 15.26
C THR A 185 -3.33 32.98 14.99
N ASN A 186 -3.29 32.19 16.05
CA ASN A 186 -3.32 30.73 15.95
C ASN A 186 -4.73 30.31 15.48
N THR A 187 -4.91 30.11 14.17
CA THR A 187 -6.17 29.55 13.61
C THR A 187 -6.43 28.11 14.03
N CYS A 188 -5.52 27.47 14.77
CA CYS A 188 -5.65 26.12 15.30
C CYS A 188 -6.52 26.00 16.56
N GLU A 189 -7.14 27.07 17.06
CA GLU A 189 -7.98 27.06 18.29
C GLU A 189 -9.26 26.18 18.23
N GLY A 190 -9.50 25.46 17.12
CA GLY A 190 -10.62 24.53 16.98
C GLY A 190 -10.30 23.13 16.46
N MET A 191 -9.04 22.79 16.14
CA MET A 191 -8.70 21.44 15.68
C MET A 191 -8.56 20.50 16.89
N GLN A 192 -9.61 19.72 17.15
CA GLN A 192 -9.56 18.62 18.12
C GLN A 192 -8.32 17.76 17.86
N GLN A 193 -7.48 17.64 18.88
CA GLN A 193 -6.27 16.82 18.83
C GLN A 193 -6.69 15.34 18.77
N LYS A 194 -6.82 14.82 17.54
CA LYS A 194 -7.17 13.39 17.31
C LYS A 194 -6.17 12.48 18.02
N ASN A 195 -6.68 11.51 18.76
CA ASN A 195 -5.90 10.42 19.36
C ASN A 195 -5.14 9.65 18.26
N GLY A 196 -4.04 8.95 18.59
CA GLY A 196 -3.18 8.24 17.65
C GLY A 196 -3.93 7.29 16.73
N ARG A 197 -4.89 6.53 17.28
CA ARG A 197 -5.80 5.68 16.51
C ARG A 197 -6.59 6.45 15.44
N GLU A 198 -7.29 7.51 15.83
CA GLU A 198 -8.12 8.30 14.92
C GLU A 198 -7.27 9.04 13.89
N ASN A 199 -6.09 9.49 14.30
CA ASN A 199 -5.15 10.11 13.40
C ASN A 199 -4.66 9.13 12.32
N PHE A 200 -4.27 7.94 12.73
CA PHE A 200 -3.85 6.89 11.80
C PHE A 200 -5.01 6.50 10.87
N ARG A 201 -6.21 6.28 11.43
CA ARG A 201 -7.41 5.90 10.67
C ARG A 201 -7.82 6.94 9.62
N ILE A 202 -7.56 8.23 9.85
CA ILE A 202 -8.04 9.30 8.95
C ILE A 202 -6.94 9.81 8.01
N ASN A 203 -5.71 9.92 8.50
CA ASN A 203 -4.62 10.56 7.76
C ASN A 203 -3.66 9.57 7.10
N THR A 204 -3.80 8.27 7.36
CA THR A 204 -2.86 7.26 6.87
C THR A 204 -3.58 6.06 6.27
N PHE A 205 -4.64 5.60 6.91
CA PHE A 205 -5.49 4.48 6.50
C PHE A 205 -6.67 4.96 5.63
#